data_AF-A0AAU9QJX5-F1
#
_entry.id   AF-A0AAU9QJX5-F1
#
_cell.length_a   1.000
_cell.length_b   1.000
_cell.length_c   1.000
_cell.angle_alpha   90.00
_cell.angle_beta   90.00
_cell.angle_gamma   90.00
#
_symmetry.space_group_name_H-M   'P 1'
#
loop_
_entity.id
_entity.type
_entity.pdbx_description
1 polymer ?
#
loop_
_entity_poly.entity_id
_entity_poly.type
_entity_poly.pdbx_seq_one_letter_code
_entity_poly.pdbx_strand_id
1 'polypeptide(L)'
;MRVLIRLTISFVVFLFAVGAFVAWKTIPQLHFVEKGMEWDWHWEYFLPFSNGIQTTRTQDTKQLLLRRVYLQDATAVFVGTTLDNKFEIDVVNEDACDPESSKWASVSVNGQPMSHVPMLCEASGEGYIYRFVGPKLKSLEFGIDDHFIREDFRLWPISEIKADQFKQQHSTFFNKQGDSQEHQWLRD
;
A
#
# COMPACT_ATOMS: atom_id res chain seq x y z
N MET A 1 45.52 7.67 -18.47
CA MET A 1 45.34 6.84 -17.26
C MET A 1 44.78 7.63 -16.06
N ARG A 2 45.42 8.73 -15.60
CA ARG A 2 44.91 9.54 -14.47
C ARG A 2 43.50 10.12 -14.67
N VAL A 3 43.17 10.58 -15.89
CA VAL A 3 41.82 11.09 -16.22
C VAL A 3 40.77 9.97 -16.13
N LEU A 4 41.09 8.79 -16.67
CA LEU A 4 40.19 7.63 -16.63
C LEU A 4 39.89 7.20 -15.20
N ILE A 5 40.92 7.14 -14.34
CA ILE A 5 40.78 6.82 -12.91
C ILE A 5 39.89 7.84 -12.19
N ARG A 6 40.08 9.14 -12.45
CA ARG A 6 39.22 10.20 -11.86
C ARG A 6 37.77 10.08 -12.32
N LEU A 7 37.53 9.73 -13.58
CA LEU A 7 36.19 9.49 -14.10
C LEU A 7 35.55 8.27 -13.45
N THR A 8 36.28 7.16 -13.31
CA THR A 8 35.80 5.96 -12.62
C THR A 8 35.43 6.26 -11.17
N ILE A 9 36.31 6.95 -10.43
CA ILE A 9 36.04 7.34 -9.03
C ILE A 9 34.80 8.24 -8.95
N SER A 10 34.70 9.25 -9.81
CA SER A 10 33.56 10.16 -9.83
C SER A 10 32.25 9.43 -10.13
N PHE A 11 32.28 8.46 -11.05
CA PHE A 11 31.13 7.63 -11.38
C PHE A 11 30.71 6.73 -10.22
N VAL A 12 31.67 6.10 -9.53
CA VAL A 12 31.39 5.26 -8.34
C VAL A 12 30.80 6.09 -7.21
N VAL A 13 31.35 7.28 -6.94
CA VAL A 13 30.80 8.20 -5.93
C VAL A 13 29.39 8.65 -6.32
N PHE A 14 29.14 8.93 -7.60
CA PHE A 14 27.82 9.28 -8.09
C PHE A 14 26.81 8.14 -7.88
N LEU A 15 27.16 6.89 -8.24
CA LEU A 15 26.29 5.73 -8.02
C LEU A 15 25.98 5.52 -6.53
N PHE A 16 26.98 5.69 -5.66
CA PHE A 16 26.77 5.59 -4.22
C PHE A 16 25.83 6.69 -3.70
N ALA A 17 26.01 7.93 -4.17
CA ALA A 17 25.13 9.04 -3.80
C ALA A 17 23.68 8.80 -4.26
N VAL A 18 23.49 8.30 -5.48
CA VAL A 18 22.15 7.94 -5.98
C VAL A 18 21.55 6.80 -5.16
N GLY A 19 22.30 5.74 -4.87
CA GLY A 19 21.83 4.63 -4.04
C GLY A 19 21.44 5.06 -2.64
N ALA A 20 22.26 5.90 -1.98
CA ALA A 20 21.97 6.45 -0.67
C ALA A 20 20.72 7.36 -0.68
N PHE A 21 20.56 8.18 -1.73
CA PHE A 21 19.38 9.03 -1.87
C PHE A 21 18.09 8.23 -2.06
N VAL A 22 18.13 7.17 -2.88
CA VAL A 22 16.99 6.25 -3.04
C VAL A 22 16.66 5.58 -1.71
N ALA A 23 17.66 5.01 -1.02
CA ALA A 23 17.46 4.37 0.28
C ALA A 23 16.87 5.32 1.33
N TRP A 24 17.35 6.57 1.38
CA TRP A 24 16.81 7.61 2.27
C TRP A 24 15.31 7.87 2.03
N LYS A 25 14.86 7.79 0.77
CA LYS A 25 13.46 8.02 0.39
C LYS A 25 12.58 6.79 0.57
N THR A 26 13.11 5.59 0.36
CA THR A 26 12.32 4.36 0.28
C THR A 26 12.23 3.61 1.60
N ILE A 27 13.29 3.59 2.42
CA ILE A 27 13.30 2.86 3.69
C ILE A 27 12.22 3.37 4.66
N PRO A 28 12.05 4.69 4.89
CA PRO A 28 11.00 5.16 5.80
C PRO A 28 9.58 4.81 5.33
N GLN A 29 9.37 4.68 4.02
CA GLN A 29 8.06 4.26 3.49
C GLN A 29 7.74 2.79 3.82
N LEU A 30 8.74 1.92 4.01
CA LEU A 30 8.51 0.53 4.42
C LEU A 30 8.13 0.46 5.90
N HIS A 31 8.62 1.40 6.71
CA HIS A 31 8.38 1.41 8.15
C HIS A 31 7.21 2.28 8.62
N PHE A 32 6.52 2.95 7.69
CA PHE A 32 5.37 3.78 8.00
C PHE A 32 4.10 2.93 8.15
N VAL A 33 3.36 3.06 9.25
CA VAL A 33 2.09 2.34 9.51
C VAL A 33 2.17 0.87 9.10
N GLU A 34 3.17 0.15 9.64
CA GLU A 34 3.44 -1.24 9.28
C GLU A 34 2.29 -2.19 9.67
N LYS A 35 1.55 -1.84 10.72
CA LYS A 35 0.50 -2.69 11.33
C LYS A 35 1.01 -4.10 11.66
N GLY A 36 2.25 -4.19 12.14
CA GLY A 36 2.92 -5.45 12.47
C GLY A 36 3.24 -6.35 11.28
N MET A 37 3.16 -5.84 10.04
CA MET A 37 3.49 -6.59 8.83
C MET A 37 4.85 -6.16 8.28
N GLU A 38 5.58 -7.11 7.72
CA GLU A 38 6.80 -6.82 6.95
C GLU A 38 6.40 -6.41 5.53
N TRP A 39 6.73 -5.18 5.15
CA TRP A 39 6.41 -4.64 3.84
C TRP A 39 7.61 -4.72 2.91
N ASP A 40 7.35 -5.15 1.68
CA ASP A 40 8.33 -5.19 0.60
C ASP A 40 7.89 -4.32 -0.57
N TRP A 41 8.85 -3.89 -1.37
CA TRP A 41 8.55 -3.20 -2.62
C TRP A 41 8.02 -4.17 -3.67
N HIS A 42 6.91 -3.81 -4.30
CA HIS A 42 6.49 -4.50 -5.50
C HIS A 42 7.40 -4.10 -6.66
N TRP A 43 8.26 -5.01 -7.13
CA TRP A 43 9.36 -4.67 -8.06
C TRP A 43 8.89 -4.00 -9.36
N GLU A 44 7.80 -4.48 -9.97
CA GLU A 44 7.25 -3.88 -11.20
C GLU A 44 6.67 -2.47 -11.02
N TYR A 45 6.24 -2.14 -9.79
CA TYR A 45 5.61 -0.87 -9.43
C TYR A 45 6.49 -0.06 -8.47
N PHE A 46 7.78 -0.40 -8.40
CA PHE A 46 8.76 0.30 -7.61
C PHE A 46 9.15 1.60 -8.32
N LEU A 47 9.02 2.72 -7.61
CA LEU A 47 9.39 4.04 -8.10
C LEU A 47 10.46 4.63 -7.19
N PRO A 48 11.76 4.62 -7.57
CA PRO A 48 12.85 5.01 -6.66
C PRO A 48 12.83 6.48 -6.22
N PHE A 49 12.09 7.33 -6.93
CA PHE A 49 12.01 8.78 -6.69
C PHE A 49 10.58 9.26 -6.38
N SER A 50 9.63 8.33 -6.20
CA SER A 50 8.21 8.61 -5.97
C SER A 50 7.65 7.58 -4.98
N ASN A 51 6.36 7.66 -4.72
CA ASN A 51 5.63 6.70 -3.89
C ASN A 51 5.29 5.49 -4.77
N GLY A 52 6.05 4.40 -4.63
CA GLY A 52 5.79 3.14 -5.33
C GLY A 52 4.71 2.30 -4.64
N ILE A 53 4.39 1.14 -5.22
CA ILE A 53 3.53 0.15 -4.56
C ILE A 53 4.38 -0.78 -3.70
N GLN A 54 3.90 -1.03 -2.50
CA GLN A 54 4.44 -2.00 -1.56
C GLN A 54 3.43 -3.14 -1.41
N THR A 55 3.94 -4.30 -1.07
CA THR A 55 3.17 -5.52 -0.94
C THR A 55 3.53 -6.23 0.35
N THR A 56 2.55 -6.89 0.95
CA THR A 56 2.75 -7.79 2.08
C THR A 56 1.67 -8.88 2.07
N ARG A 57 1.75 -9.80 3.03
CA ARG A 57 0.69 -10.75 3.34
C ARG A 57 0.24 -10.57 4.77
N THR A 58 -1.07 -10.56 4.98
CA THR A 58 -1.62 -10.56 6.35
C THR A 58 -1.07 -11.73 7.16
N GLN A 59 -0.88 -11.55 8.46
CA GLN A 59 -0.29 -12.61 9.29
C GLN A 59 -1.19 -13.84 9.39
N ASP A 60 -2.50 -13.61 9.58
CA ASP A 60 -3.49 -14.67 9.84
C ASP A 60 -3.97 -15.35 8.56
N THR A 61 -4.53 -14.56 7.62
CA THR A 61 -5.19 -15.08 6.41
C THR A 61 -4.24 -15.23 5.21
N LYS A 62 -2.99 -14.77 5.32
CA LYS A 62 -2.00 -14.72 4.23
C LYS A 62 -2.49 -14.00 2.97
N GLN A 63 -3.47 -13.10 3.13
CA GLN A 63 -4.04 -12.30 2.06
C GLN A 63 -3.04 -11.29 1.54
N LEU A 64 -2.91 -11.23 0.20
CA LEU A 64 -2.12 -10.20 -0.45
C LEU A 64 -2.72 -8.82 -0.17
N LEU A 65 -1.90 -7.95 0.41
CA LEU A 65 -2.22 -6.54 0.61
C LEU A 65 -1.24 -5.68 -0.18
N LEU A 66 -1.78 -4.67 -0.83
CA LEU A 66 -1.00 -3.63 -1.48
C LEU A 66 -1.13 -2.35 -0.66
N ARG A 67 -0.08 -1.53 -0.66
CA ARG A 67 -0.21 -0.16 -0.16
C ARG A 67 0.65 0.82 -0.94
N ARG A 68 0.33 2.10 -0.76
CA ARG A 68 1.20 3.22 -1.12
C ARG A 68 1.26 4.19 0.05
N VAL A 69 2.46 4.70 0.33
CA VAL A 69 2.72 5.60 1.45
C VAL A 69 3.03 7.00 0.95
N TYR A 70 2.42 7.99 1.59
CA TYR A 70 2.58 9.42 1.38
C TYR A 70 3.15 10.06 2.65
N LEU A 71 4.47 9.97 2.83
CA LEU A 71 5.14 10.44 4.05
C LEU A 71 4.95 11.93 4.33
N GLN A 72 4.81 12.76 3.29
CA GLN A 72 4.58 14.20 3.43
C GLN A 72 3.21 14.50 4.04
N ASP A 73 2.23 13.65 3.74
CA ASP A 73 0.84 13.79 4.18
C ASP A 73 0.54 12.92 5.40
N ALA A 74 1.56 12.27 5.99
CA ALA A 74 1.42 11.26 7.04
C ALA A 74 0.28 10.26 6.73
N THR A 75 0.16 9.82 5.47
CA THR A 75 -0.98 9.02 5.02
C THR A 75 -0.54 7.79 4.25
N ALA A 76 -1.25 6.68 4.43
CA ALA A 76 -1.08 5.47 3.64
C ALA A 76 -2.43 4.99 3.08
N VAL A 77 -2.42 4.54 1.83
CA VAL A 77 -3.57 3.92 1.17
C VAL A 77 -3.27 2.43 1.04
N PHE A 78 -4.10 1.60 1.66
CA PHE A 78 -4.06 0.14 1.59
C PHE A 78 -5.17 -0.35 0.69
N VAL A 79 -4.88 -1.43 -0.05
CA VAL A 79 -5.84 -2.09 -0.92
C VAL A 79 -5.76 -3.59 -0.71
N GLY A 80 -6.91 -4.19 -0.47
CA GLY A 80 -7.06 -5.63 -0.29
C GLY A 80 -8.41 -6.13 -0.79
N THR A 81 -8.77 -7.32 -0.32
CA THR A 81 -10.10 -7.90 -0.55
C THR A 81 -10.74 -8.36 0.73
N THR A 82 -12.04 -8.09 0.83
CA THR A 82 -12.89 -8.63 1.89
C THR A 82 -13.14 -10.13 1.69
N LEU A 83 -13.75 -10.74 2.69
CA LEU A 83 -14.19 -12.13 2.61
C LEU A 83 -15.15 -12.36 1.42
N ASP A 84 -16.09 -11.46 1.17
CA ASP A 84 -17.08 -11.58 0.10
C ASP A 84 -16.57 -11.15 -1.29
N ASN A 85 -15.25 -11.13 -1.50
CA ASN A 85 -14.61 -10.81 -2.79
C ASN A 85 -14.93 -9.41 -3.32
N LYS A 86 -15.11 -8.46 -2.39
CA LYS A 86 -15.13 -7.02 -2.71
C LYS A 86 -13.74 -6.46 -2.47
N PHE A 87 -13.43 -5.36 -3.15
CA PHE A 87 -12.24 -4.59 -2.83
C PHE A 87 -12.48 -3.80 -1.56
N GLU A 88 -11.44 -3.73 -0.75
CA GLU A 88 -11.36 -2.90 0.45
C GLU A 88 -10.24 -1.89 0.25
N ILE A 89 -10.55 -0.62 0.50
CA ILE A 89 -9.58 0.46 0.57
C ILE A 89 -9.59 0.95 2.01
N ASP A 90 -8.41 0.98 2.62
CA ASP A 90 -8.20 1.69 3.88
C ASP A 90 -7.29 2.87 3.62
N VAL A 91 -7.73 4.07 3.98
CA VAL A 91 -6.88 5.25 4.02
C VAL A 91 -6.60 5.56 5.48
N VAL A 92 -5.33 5.48 5.87
CA VAL A 92 -4.88 5.70 7.24
C VAL A 92 -4.04 6.97 7.29
N ASN A 93 -4.41 7.89 8.17
CA ASN A 93 -3.63 9.07 8.49
C ASN A 93 -2.98 8.85 9.88
N GLU A 94 -1.66 8.82 9.94
CA GLU A 94 -0.90 8.66 11.18
C GLU A 94 -0.95 9.96 11.97
N ASP A 95 -1.71 9.96 13.05
CA ASP A 95 -1.87 11.08 13.97
C ASP A 95 -2.40 10.53 15.30
N ALA A 96 -1.78 10.91 16.41
CA ALA A 96 -2.19 10.42 17.71
C ALA A 96 -3.61 10.92 18.03
N CYS A 97 -4.51 9.99 18.37
CA CYS A 97 -5.92 10.30 18.49
C CYS A 97 -6.58 9.63 19.69
N ASP A 98 -7.63 10.28 20.21
CA ASP A 98 -8.50 9.67 21.20
C ASP A 98 -9.47 8.71 20.49
N PRO A 99 -9.74 7.50 21.02
CA PRO A 99 -10.57 6.48 20.36
C PRO A 99 -11.97 6.92 19.93
N GLU A 100 -12.54 7.95 20.58
CA GLU A 100 -13.86 8.51 20.25
C GLU A 100 -13.79 9.72 19.31
N SER A 101 -12.58 10.18 18.97
CA SER A 101 -12.37 11.32 18.09
C SER A 101 -12.51 10.95 16.61
N SER A 102 -12.82 11.95 15.80
CA SER A 102 -12.88 11.81 14.35
C SER A 102 -12.30 13.03 13.66
N LYS A 103 -11.76 12.82 12.46
CA LYS A 103 -11.22 13.87 11.60
C LYS A 103 -11.99 13.88 10.28
N TRP A 104 -12.29 15.06 9.75
CA TRP A 104 -13.05 15.14 8.50
C TRP A 104 -12.15 14.97 7.29
N ALA A 105 -12.59 14.14 6.34
CA ALA A 105 -11.95 13.95 5.05
C ALA A 105 -12.95 14.21 3.91
N SER A 106 -12.41 14.58 2.75
CA SER A 106 -13.15 14.71 1.50
C SER A 106 -12.84 13.50 0.62
N VAL A 107 -13.84 12.71 0.25
CA VAL A 107 -13.62 11.46 -0.46
C VAL A 107 -14.52 11.36 -1.69
N SER A 108 -13.89 10.99 -2.81
CA SER A 108 -14.56 10.50 -4.01
C SER A 108 -13.94 9.18 -4.43
N VAL A 109 -14.76 8.13 -4.51
CA VAL A 109 -14.34 6.81 -4.97
C VAL A 109 -15.01 6.51 -6.30
N ASN A 110 -14.26 5.97 -7.26
CA ASN A 110 -14.76 5.58 -8.58
C ASN A 110 -15.45 6.71 -9.35
N GLY A 111 -15.04 7.96 -9.13
CA GLY A 111 -15.63 9.15 -9.77
C GLY A 111 -17.03 9.51 -9.26
N GLN A 112 -17.42 9.02 -8.08
CA GLN A 112 -18.62 9.51 -7.39
C GLN A 112 -18.44 10.96 -6.93
N PRO A 113 -19.52 11.72 -6.70
CA PRO A 113 -19.42 13.07 -6.15
C PRO A 113 -18.59 13.09 -4.85
N MET A 114 -17.80 14.15 -4.67
CA MET A 114 -17.02 14.36 -3.45
C MET A 114 -17.97 14.39 -2.24
N SER A 115 -17.64 13.61 -1.22
CA SER A 115 -18.39 13.51 0.02
C SER A 115 -17.51 13.88 1.20
N HIS A 116 -18.06 14.60 2.17
CA HIS A 116 -17.38 14.84 3.43
C HIS A 116 -17.73 13.73 4.40
N VAL A 117 -16.73 12.99 4.83
CA VAL A 117 -16.88 11.78 5.66
C VAL A 117 -15.94 11.86 6.87
N PRO A 118 -16.35 11.33 8.03
CA PRO A 118 -15.45 11.22 9.17
C PRO A 118 -14.49 10.05 8.98
N MET A 119 -13.21 10.30 9.21
CA MET A 119 -12.23 9.28 9.55
C MET A 119 -12.32 9.03 11.06
N LEU A 120 -12.38 7.77 11.46
CA LEU A 120 -12.50 7.39 12.87
C LEU A 120 -11.12 7.06 13.43
N CYS A 121 -10.86 7.39 14.69
CA CYS A 121 -9.62 6.97 15.34
C CYS A 121 -9.55 5.43 15.40
N GLU A 122 -8.41 4.86 15.04
CA GLU A 122 -8.15 3.43 15.18
C GLU A 122 -8.07 3.07 16.67
N ALA A 123 -8.43 1.83 17.02
CA ALA A 123 -8.44 1.37 18.41
C ALA A 123 -7.04 1.43 19.07
N SER A 124 -5.96 1.45 18.29
CA SER A 124 -4.60 1.66 18.77
C SER A 124 -4.34 3.08 19.27
N GLY A 125 -5.15 4.07 18.86
CA GLY A 125 -4.93 5.49 19.13
C GLY A 125 -3.81 6.13 18.30
N GLU A 126 -3.30 5.41 17.29
CA GLU A 126 -2.12 5.81 16.51
C GLU A 126 -2.46 6.48 15.16
N GLY A 127 -3.74 6.53 14.79
CA GLY A 127 -4.15 7.12 13.52
C GLY A 127 -5.64 7.13 13.28
N TYR A 128 -6.06 7.88 12.27
CA TYR A 128 -7.42 7.91 11.77
C TYR A 128 -7.55 7.03 10.54
N ILE A 129 -8.65 6.27 10.44
CA ILE A 129 -8.94 5.40 9.30
C ILE A 129 -10.25 5.80 8.60
N TYR A 130 -10.20 5.80 7.27
CA TYR A 130 -11.37 5.74 6.42
C TYR A 130 -11.37 4.42 5.65
N ARG A 131 -12.51 3.74 5.62
CA ARG A 131 -12.68 2.47 4.92
C ARG A 131 -13.76 2.58 3.85
N PHE A 132 -13.42 2.12 2.65
CA PHE A 132 -14.37 1.91 1.56
C PHE A 132 -14.38 0.44 1.15
N VAL A 133 -15.57 -0.13 0.99
CA VAL A 133 -15.76 -1.49 0.48
C VAL A 133 -16.66 -1.46 -0.74
N GLY A 134 -16.21 -2.04 -1.84
CA GLY A 134 -16.97 -2.04 -3.09
C GLY A 134 -16.58 -3.12 -4.09
N PRO A 135 -17.47 -3.47 -5.03
CA PRO A 135 -17.21 -4.53 -6.01
C PRO A 135 -16.22 -4.12 -7.11
N LYS A 136 -15.94 -2.82 -7.25
CA LYS A 136 -15.08 -2.26 -8.29
C LYS A 136 -14.19 -1.17 -7.69
N LEU A 137 -12.98 -1.11 -8.23
CA LEU A 137 -11.96 -0.16 -7.84
C LEU A 137 -11.37 0.46 -9.12
N LYS A 138 -11.53 1.78 -9.27
CA LYS A 138 -11.09 2.55 -10.46
C LYS A 138 -10.22 3.72 -10.06
N SER A 139 -10.74 4.57 -9.17
CA SER A 139 -10.01 5.73 -8.66
C SER A 139 -10.38 6.03 -7.21
N LEU A 140 -9.47 6.70 -6.52
CA LEU A 140 -9.71 7.31 -5.22
C LEU A 140 -9.18 8.75 -5.28
N GLU A 141 -9.99 9.68 -4.81
CA GLU A 141 -9.62 11.05 -4.54
C GLU A 141 -9.89 11.28 -3.06
N PHE A 142 -8.85 11.59 -2.30
CA PHE A 142 -8.89 11.67 -0.84
C PHE A 142 -8.21 12.95 -0.37
N GLY A 143 -8.98 13.83 0.24
CA GLY A 143 -8.51 15.08 0.82
C GLY A 143 -8.57 15.06 2.34
N ILE A 144 -7.48 15.45 2.99
CA ILE A 144 -7.42 15.67 4.42
C ILE A 144 -6.64 16.95 4.70
N ASP A 145 -7.23 17.83 5.52
CA ASP A 145 -6.75 19.19 5.71
C ASP A 145 -6.55 19.91 4.35
N ASP A 146 -5.33 20.40 4.07
CA ASP A 146 -4.97 21.07 2.81
C ASP A 146 -4.33 20.12 1.76
N HIS A 147 -4.24 18.82 2.06
CA HIS A 147 -3.56 17.84 1.22
C HIS A 147 -4.56 16.99 0.45
N PHE A 148 -4.15 16.54 -0.74
CA PHE A 148 -5.02 15.77 -1.63
C PHE A 148 -4.26 14.64 -2.32
N ILE A 149 -4.70 13.42 -2.08
CA ILE A 149 -4.18 12.21 -2.68
C ILE A 149 -5.11 11.79 -3.81
N ARG A 150 -4.52 11.42 -4.95
CA ARG A 150 -5.24 10.86 -6.10
C ARG A 150 -4.63 9.54 -6.50
N GLU A 151 -5.47 8.53 -6.58
CA GLU A 151 -5.11 7.18 -7.00
C GLU A 151 -5.86 6.79 -8.26
N ASP A 152 -5.10 6.30 -9.23
CA ASP A 152 -5.62 5.55 -10.37
C ASP A 152 -5.26 4.09 -10.18
N PHE A 153 -6.24 3.27 -9.86
CA PHE A 153 -6.02 1.84 -9.55
C PHE A 153 -5.69 1.00 -10.79
N ARG A 154 -5.65 1.61 -11.99
CA ARG A 154 -5.02 0.99 -13.17
C ARG A 154 -3.49 0.98 -13.07
N LEU A 155 -2.92 1.83 -12.22
CA LEU A 155 -1.48 1.89 -11.92
C LEU A 155 -1.11 1.06 -10.69
N TRP A 156 -2.00 0.16 -10.27
CA TRP A 156 -1.82 -0.76 -9.17
C TRP A 156 -1.96 -2.20 -9.68
N PRO A 157 -1.26 -3.18 -9.09
CA PRO A 157 -1.41 -4.60 -9.41
C PRO A 157 -2.72 -5.21 -8.86
N ILE A 158 -3.86 -4.58 -9.10
CA ILE A 158 -5.19 -5.01 -8.59
C ILE A 158 -5.60 -6.39 -9.12
N SER A 159 -5.13 -6.75 -10.31
CA SER A 159 -5.33 -8.10 -10.87
C SER A 159 -4.70 -9.18 -10.01
N GLU A 160 -3.58 -8.89 -9.35
CA GLU A 160 -2.89 -9.84 -8.48
C GLU A 160 -3.67 -10.10 -7.20
N ILE A 161 -4.24 -9.05 -6.58
CA ILE A 161 -5.17 -9.20 -5.45
C ILE A 161 -6.33 -10.13 -5.82
N LYS A 162 -6.94 -9.91 -7.00
CA LYS A 162 -8.04 -10.79 -7.47
C LYS A 162 -7.60 -12.22 -7.72
N ALA A 163 -6.42 -12.42 -8.32
CA ALA A 163 -5.88 -13.74 -8.57
C ALA A 163 -5.57 -14.48 -7.26
N ASP A 164 -5.00 -13.78 -6.28
CA ASP A 164 -4.72 -14.26 -4.93
C ASP A 164 -6.01 -14.69 -4.22
N GLN A 165 -7.02 -13.81 -4.22
CA GLN A 165 -8.34 -14.08 -3.65
C GLN A 165 -9.05 -15.27 -4.33
N PHE A 166 -8.92 -15.41 -5.66
CA PHE A 166 -9.46 -16.56 -6.38
C PHE A 166 -8.77 -17.86 -5.99
N LYS A 167 -7.43 -17.85 -5.88
CA LYS A 167 -6.64 -19.01 -5.44
C LYS A 167 -6.97 -19.42 -4.01
N GLN A 168 -7.21 -18.47 -3.12
CA GLN A 168 -7.65 -18.71 -1.75
C GLN A 168 -9.00 -19.43 -1.71
N GLN A 169 -9.99 -18.93 -2.44
CA GLN A 169 -11.34 -19.52 -2.45
C GLN A 169 -11.40 -20.91 -3.09
N HIS A 170 -10.42 -21.26 -3.93
CA HIS A 170 -10.37 -22.52 -4.66
C HIS A 170 -9.13 -23.35 -4.33
N SER A 171 -8.58 -23.21 -3.11
CA SER A 171 -7.33 -23.86 -2.68
C SER A 171 -7.32 -25.37 -2.93
N THR A 172 -8.44 -26.07 -2.70
CA THR A 172 -8.58 -27.51 -2.96
C THR A 172 -8.34 -27.89 -4.43
N PHE A 173 -8.73 -27.03 -5.37
CA PHE A 173 -8.50 -27.27 -6.81
C PHE A 173 -7.01 -27.15 -7.15
N PHE A 174 -6.37 -26.07 -6.70
CA PHE A 174 -4.96 -25.80 -6.97
C PHE A 174 -4.02 -26.81 -6.29
N ASN A 175 -4.31 -27.18 -5.03
CA ASN A 175 -3.54 -28.19 -4.31
C ASN A 175 -3.55 -29.56 -5.00
N LYS A 176 -4.64 -29.92 -5.68
CA LYS A 176 -4.74 -31.19 -6.45
C LYS A 176 -3.95 -31.17 -7.76
N GLN A 177 -3.63 -29.99 -8.30
CA GLN A 177 -2.92 -29.86 -9.57
C GLN A 177 -1.39 -29.84 -9.40
N GLY A 178 -0.87 -29.99 -8.18
CA GLY A 178 0.56 -29.96 -7.92
C GLY A 178 1.16 -28.55 -7.92
N ASP A 179 0.32 -27.51 -8.06
CA ASP A 179 0.65 -26.16 -7.63
C ASP A 179 0.70 -26.18 -6.10
N SER A 180 1.85 -26.61 -5.55
CA SER A 180 2.11 -26.54 -4.12
C SER A 180 2.00 -25.08 -3.71
N GLN A 181 0.84 -24.71 -3.17
CA GLN A 181 0.63 -23.39 -2.61
C GLN A 181 1.57 -23.24 -1.42
N GLU A 182 2.48 -22.26 -1.50
CA GLU A 182 3.58 -22.03 -0.52
C GLU A 182 3.07 -21.74 0.91
N HIS A 183 1.79 -21.40 1.03
CA HIS A 183 1.12 -21.17 2.30
C HIS A 183 -0.19 -21.95 2.36
N GLN A 184 -0.49 -22.60 3.48
CA GLN A 184 -1.85 -23.06 3.76
C GLN A 184 -2.71 -21.82 4.01
N TRP A 185 -3.54 -21.48 3.03
CA TRP A 185 -4.42 -20.33 3.07
C TRP A 185 -5.53 -20.59 4.08
N LEU A 186 -5.34 -20.10 5.30
CA LEU A 186 -6.28 -20.22 6.40
C LEU A 186 -7.38 -19.18 6.20
N ARG A 187 -8.43 -19.59 5.49
CA ARG A 187 -9.70 -18.87 5.46
C ARG A 187 -10.82 -19.86 5.72
N ASP A 188 -10.76 -20.46 6.90
CA ASP A 188 -11.91 -21.17 7.47
C ASP A 188 -13.06 -20.18 7.74
#